data_AF-A0A4P7C3Q2-F1
#
_entry.id   AF-A0A4P7C3Q2-F1
#
_cell.length_a   1.000
_cell.length_b   1.000
_cell.length_c   1.000
_cell.angle_alpha   90.00
_cell.angle_beta   90.00
_cell.angle_gamma   90.00
#
_symmetry.space_group_name_H-M   'P 1'
#
loop_
_entity.id
_entity.type
_entity.pdbx_description
1 polymer ?
#
loop_
_entity_poly.entity_id
_entity_poly.type
_entity_poly.pdbx_seq_one_letter_code
_entity_poly.pdbx_strand_id
1 'polypeptide(L)'
;MPALIELPERLYAHDFAELARGELDGRVRVRWLALAHLQEGRSPREVGMMLKVHEKTVLKWLRRFRAGGVEGLAEQPGGGAKRRLKAEQEPQLKALLAQAQAKRSGGRLRGEEIRALLAEHFGVEYSLSGVYVVLHRAGLSWISARSKHPQRNPQAQERFKKTSLSR
;
A
#
# COMPACT_ATOMS: atom_id res chain seq x y z
N MET A 1 4.52 36.10 -26.61
CA MET A 1 4.21 36.53 -25.24
C MET A 1 3.71 35.32 -24.48
N PRO A 2 4.38 34.87 -23.39
CA PRO A 2 3.79 33.84 -22.55
C PRO A 2 2.45 34.33 -22.01
N ALA A 3 1.45 33.46 -21.92
CA ALA A 3 0.14 33.80 -21.37
C ALA A 3 0.30 34.36 -19.96
N LEU A 4 -0.40 35.45 -19.65
CA LEU A 4 -0.51 35.97 -18.29
C LEU A 4 -1.12 34.87 -17.41
N ILE A 5 -0.32 34.37 -16.47
CA ILE A 5 -0.81 33.40 -15.50
C ILE A 5 -1.28 34.17 -14.29
N GLU A 6 -2.58 34.12 -14.04
CA GLU A 6 -3.17 34.70 -12.84
C GLU A 6 -2.75 33.88 -11.62
N LEU A 7 -1.95 34.49 -10.74
CA LEU A 7 -1.59 33.90 -9.47
C LEU A 7 -2.73 34.13 -8.47
N PRO A 8 -3.17 33.11 -7.73
CA PRO A 8 -4.25 33.29 -6.76
C PRO A 8 -3.76 34.16 -5.60
N GLU A 9 -4.59 35.08 -5.09
CA GLU A 9 -4.21 35.99 -3.99
C GLU A 9 -3.68 35.26 -2.75
N ARG A 10 -4.29 34.12 -2.40
CA ARG A 10 -3.82 33.23 -1.32
C ARG A 10 -2.38 32.74 -1.47
N LEU A 11 -1.78 32.84 -2.66
CA LEU A 11 -0.36 32.56 -2.85
C LEU A 11 0.47 33.50 -1.98
N TYR A 12 0.09 34.77 -1.87
CA TYR A 12 0.80 35.79 -1.10
C TYR A 12 0.50 35.74 0.41
N ALA A 13 -0.39 34.85 0.85
CA ALA A 13 -0.67 34.63 2.28
C ALA A 13 0.41 33.80 2.99
N HIS A 14 1.39 33.27 2.25
CA HIS A 14 2.43 32.38 2.78
C HIS A 14 3.81 32.83 2.32
N ASP A 15 4.82 32.75 3.21
CA ASP A 15 6.23 32.88 2.84
C ASP A 15 6.79 31.50 2.45
N PHE A 16 6.82 31.21 1.14
CA PHE A 16 7.33 29.94 0.66
C PHE A 16 8.87 29.82 0.76
N ALA A 17 9.59 30.93 0.84
CA ALA A 17 11.04 30.90 1.05
C ALA A 17 11.38 30.49 2.49
N GLU A 18 10.59 30.94 3.47
CA GLU A 18 10.68 30.48 4.85
C GLU A 18 10.27 29.00 5.00
N LEU A 19 9.13 28.61 4.41
CA LEU A 19 8.69 27.21 4.42
C LEU A 19 9.73 26.27 3.79
N ALA A 20 10.37 26.69 2.69
CA ALA A 20 11.43 25.91 2.06
C ALA A 20 12.66 25.71 2.97
N ARG A 21 13.01 26.70 3.80
CA ARG A 21 14.15 26.61 4.73
C ARG A 21 13.91 25.59 5.85
N GLY A 22 12.67 25.45 6.31
CA GLY A 22 12.27 24.51 7.35
C GLY A 22 11.94 23.09 6.86
N GLU A 23 11.83 22.87 5.55
CA GLU A 23 11.34 21.61 4.99
C GLU A 23 12.45 20.55 4.83
N LEU A 24 12.20 19.37 5.40
CA LEU A 24 13.11 18.21 5.34
C LEU A 24 12.94 17.44 4.04
N ASP A 25 11.72 17.29 3.53
CA ASP A 25 11.46 16.58 2.27
C ASP A 25 11.94 17.43 1.09
N GLY A 26 13.00 16.99 0.44
CA GLY A 26 13.59 17.69 -0.71
C GLY A 26 12.61 17.92 -1.87
N ARG A 27 11.64 17.02 -2.09
CA ARG A 27 10.62 17.19 -3.14
C ARG A 27 9.62 18.28 -2.78
N VAL A 28 9.22 18.35 -1.52
CA VAL A 28 8.31 19.40 -1.02
C VAL A 28 9.03 20.74 -1.00
N ARG A 29 10.30 20.77 -0.55
CA ARG A 29 11.15 21.97 -0.57
C ARG A 29 11.28 22.57 -1.97
N VAL A 30 11.52 21.76 -3.01
CA VAL A 30 11.61 22.24 -4.40
C VAL A 30 10.28 22.84 -4.86
N ARG A 31 9.14 22.30 -4.42
CA ARG A 31 7.82 22.86 -4.74
C ARG A 31 7.60 24.22 -4.07
N TRP A 32 8.05 24.38 -2.83
CA TRP A 32 8.04 25.67 -2.14
C TRP A 32 8.88 26.72 -2.86
N LEU A 33 10.12 26.37 -3.23
CA LEU A 33 10.97 27.26 -4.01
C LEU A 33 10.33 27.66 -5.35
N ALA A 34 9.62 26.75 -6.01
CA ALA A 34 8.87 27.08 -7.20
C ALA A 34 7.80 28.14 -6.95
N LEU A 35 7.03 28.03 -5.86
CA LEU A 35 6.02 29.04 -5.53
C LEU A 35 6.65 30.37 -5.09
N ALA A 36 7.77 30.35 -4.37
CA ALA A 36 8.52 31.56 -4.02
C ALA A 36 8.94 32.34 -5.27
N HIS A 37 9.53 31.68 -6.27
CA HIS A 37 9.89 32.36 -7.52
C HIS A 37 8.68 32.85 -8.32
N LEU A 38 7.54 32.18 -8.24
CA LEU A 38 6.30 32.69 -8.83
C LEU A 38 5.81 33.97 -8.10
N GLN A 39 5.94 34.04 -6.77
CA GLN A 39 5.62 35.27 -6.01
C GLN A 39 6.54 36.43 -6.41
N GLU A 40 7.80 36.16 -6.74
CA GLU A 40 8.78 37.12 -7.29
C GLU A 40 8.47 37.56 -8.74
N GLY A 41 7.38 37.08 -9.34
CA GLY A 41 6.95 37.45 -10.68
C GLY A 41 7.66 36.70 -11.82
N ARG A 42 8.41 35.63 -11.51
CA ARG A 42 9.02 34.79 -12.55
C ARG A 42 7.97 34.00 -13.30
N SER A 43 8.14 33.85 -14.60
CA SER A 43 7.29 32.98 -15.41
C SER A 43 7.57 31.50 -15.07
N PRO A 44 6.59 30.57 -15.21
CA PRO A 44 6.83 29.15 -14.93
C PRO A 44 7.95 28.52 -15.77
N ARG A 45 8.23 29.09 -16.95
CA ARG A 45 9.34 28.68 -17.79
C ARG A 45 10.68 29.02 -17.13
N GLU A 46 10.84 30.26 -16.65
CA GLU A 46 12.04 30.69 -15.92
C GLU A 46 12.22 29.86 -14.64
N VAL A 47 11.14 29.68 -13.87
CA VAL A 47 11.16 28.84 -12.65
C VAL A 47 11.59 27.41 -12.97
N GLY A 48 11.07 26.82 -14.05
CA GLY A 48 11.48 25.50 -14.51
C GLY A 48 12.98 25.43 -14.86
N MET A 49 13.51 26.46 -15.54
CA MET A 49 14.93 26.55 -15.86
C MET A 49 15.83 26.67 -14.62
N MET A 50 15.39 27.43 -13.61
CA MET A 50 16.09 27.58 -12.33
C MET A 50 16.11 26.27 -11.54
N LEU A 51 14.97 25.58 -11.47
CA LEU A 51 14.79 24.34 -10.69
C LEU A 51 15.12 23.05 -11.46
N LYS A 52 15.59 23.16 -12.71
CA LYS A 52 15.91 22.03 -13.61
C LYS A 52 14.71 21.08 -13.82
N VAL A 53 13.52 21.64 -13.95
CA VAL A 53 12.28 20.90 -14.26
C VAL A 53 11.56 21.52 -15.46
N HIS A 54 10.69 20.74 -16.10
CA HIS A 54 9.86 21.24 -17.20
C HIS A 54 8.81 22.26 -16.69
N GLU A 55 8.46 23.28 -17.48
CA GLU A 55 7.45 24.31 -17.12
C GLU A 55 6.10 23.69 -16.70
N LYS A 56 5.68 22.62 -17.38
CA LYS A 56 4.46 21.84 -17.05
C LYS A 56 4.47 21.29 -15.62
N THR A 57 5.64 20.99 -15.06
CA THR A 57 5.78 20.54 -13.67
C THR A 57 5.48 21.68 -12.70
N VAL A 58 5.99 22.88 -12.97
CA VAL A 58 5.70 24.09 -12.19
C VAL A 58 4.20 24.41 -12.25
N LEU A 59 3.59 24.38 -13.45
CA LEU A 59 2.15 24.55 -13.62
C LEU A 59 1.32 23.49 -12.86
N LYS A 60 1.79 22.24 -12.83
CA LYS A 60 1.16 21.17 -12.05
C LYS A 60 1.20 21.47 -10.55
N TRP A 61 2.31 21.98 -10.02
CA TRP A 61 2.41 22.41 -8.62
C TRP A 61 1.48 23.59 -8.33
N LEU A 62 1.46 24.61 -9.19
CA LEU A 62 0.52 25.72 -9.06
C LEU A 62 -0.94 25.24 -9.07
N ARG A 63 -1.31 24.29 -9.94
CA ARG A 63 -2.65 23.68 -9.95
C ARG A 63 -2.96 22.94 -8.64
N ARG A 64 -1.99 22.21 -8.08
CA ARG A 64 -2.15 21.53 -6.78
C ARG A 64 -2.34 22.51 -5.64
N PHE A 65 -1.56 23.59 -5.62
CA PHE A 65 -1.77 24.70 -4.68
C PHE A 65 -3.15 25.33 -4.87
N ARG A 66 -3.60 25.51 -6.12
CA ARG A 66 -4.95 26.02 -6.38
C ARG A 66 -6.05 25.08 -5.86
N ALA A 67 -5.83 23.77 -5.86
CA ALA A 67 -6.83 22.83 -5.37
C ALA A 67 -6.83 22.72 -3.83
N GLY A 68 -5.65 22.68 -3.19
CA GLY A 68 -5.52 22.31 -1.78
C GLY A 68 -4.62 23.21 -0.93
N GLY A 69 -4.27 24.41 -1.42
CA GLY A 69 -3.37 25.32 -0.72
C GLY A 69 -2.00 24.69 -0.46
N VAL A 70 -1.42 25.01 0.70
CA VAL A 70 -0.12 24.49 1.16
C VAL A 70 -0.15 22.95 1.23
N GLU A 71 -1.18 22.38 1.84
CA GLU A 71 -1.32 20.92 1.96
C GLU A 71 -1.36 20.20 0.60
N GLY A 72 -1.90 20.86 -0.43
CA GLY A 72 -1.92 20.35 -1.79
C GLY A 72 -0.52 20.05 -2.37
N LEU A 73 0.53 20.66 -1.83
CA LEU A 73 1.93 20.48 -2.26
C LEU A 73 2.69 19.41 -1.47
N ALA A 74 2.11 18.89 -0.39
CA ALA A 74 2.68 17.79 0.36
C ALA A 74 2.93 16.57 -0.54
N GLU A 75 3.93 15.76 -0.15
CA GLU A 75 4.15 14.48 -0.80
C GLU A 75 2.95 13.57 -0.54
N GLN A 76 2.40 13.04 -1.62
CA GLN A 76 1.28 12.13 -1.54
C GLN A 76 1.83 10.70 -1.69
N PRO A 77 1.35 9.74 -0.88
CA PRO A 77 1.71 8.35 -1.05
C PRO A 77 1.48 7.93 -2.50
N GLY A 78 2.50 7.37 -3.14
CA GLY A 78 2.33 6.82 -4.49
C GLY A 78 1.26 5.73 -4.46
N GLY A 79 0.44 5.65 -5.52
CA GLY A 79 -0.65 4.67 -5.61
C GLY A 79 -0.21 3.19 -5.65
N GLY A 80 1.10 2.93 -5.67
CA GLY A 80 1.68 1.59 -5.78
C GLY A 80 1.29 0.86 -7.07
N ALA A 81 1.79 -0.36 -7.24
CA ALA A 81 1.26 -1.24 -8.27
C ALA A 81 -0.15 -1.69 -7.89
N LYS A 82 -1.08 -1.68 -8.85
CA LYS A 82 -2.43 -2.22 -8.64
C LYS A 82 -2.32 -3.69 -8.21
N ARG A 83 -3.09 -4.05 -7.18
CA ARG A 83 -3.14 -5.42 -6.65
C ARG A 83 -3.67 -6.35 -7.75
N ARG A 84 -3.02 -7.49 -8.00
CA ARG A 84 -3.49 -8.47 -9.01
C ARG A 84 -4.81 -9.09 -8.56
N LEU A 85 -4.86 -9.62 -7.33
CA LEU A 85 -6.11 -10.00 -6.67
C LEU A 85 -6.76 -8.77 -6.00
N LYS A 86 -8.00 -8.47 -6.38
CA LYS A 86 -8.77 -7.35 -5.81
C LYS A 86 -9.22 -7.68 -4.39
N ALA A 87 -9.42 -6.65 -3.57
CA ALA A 87 -9.87 -6.82 -2.18
C ALA A 87 -11.23 -7.55 -2.09
N GLU A 88 -12.13 -7.27 -3.04
CA GLU A 88 -13.45 -7.91 -3.16
C GLU A 88 -13.36 -9.43 -3.41
N GLN A 89 -12.25 -9.91 -3.97
CA GLN A 89 -12.04 -11.33 -4.27
C GLN A 89 -11.40 -12.10 -3.10
N GLU A 90 -10.91 -11.41 -2.06
CA GLU A 90 -10.25 -12.04 -0.91
C GLU A 90 -11.21 -12.97 -0.11
N PRO A 91 -12.50 -12.64 0.10
CA PRO A 91 -13.46 -13.58 0.69
C PRO A 91 -13.70 -14.84 -0.17
N GLN A 92 -13.74 -14.67 -1.50
CA GLN A 92 -13.90 -15.80 -2.43
C GLN A 92 -12.68 -16.72 -2.37
N LEU A 93 -11.48 -16.16 -2.26
CA LEU A 93 -10.25 -16.94 -2.05
C LEU A 93 -10.32 -17.78 -0.77
N LYS A 94 -10.78 -17.20 0.35
CA LYS A 94 -10.94 -17.96 1.61
C LYS A 94 -11.87 -19.16 1.44
N ALA A 95 -13.04 -18.93 0.84
CA ALA A 95 -14.03 -19.98 0.62
C ALA A 95 -13.46 -21.10 -0.26
N LEU A 96 -12.77 -20.73 -1.34
CA LEU A 96 -12.09 -21.68 -2.23
C LEU A 96 -11.05 -22.53 -1.49
N LEU A 97 -10.18 -21.89 -0.71
CA LEU A 97 -9.14 -22.60 0.06
C LEU A 97 -9.73 -23.52 1.13
N ALA A 98 -10.81 -23.10 1.80
CA ALA A 98 -11.52 -23.94 2.76
C ALA A 98 -12.13 -25.18 2.10
N GLN A 99 -12.78 -25.01 0.94
CA GLN A 99 -13.34 -26.11 0.16
C GLN A 99 -12.25 -27.06 -0.34
N ALA A 100 -11.14 -26.53 -0.88
CA ALA A 100 -10.01 -27.33 -1.34
C ALA A 100 -9.37 -28.13 -0.19
N GLN A 101 -9.26 -27.53 0.99
CA GLN A 101 -8.76 -28.21 2.19
C GLN A 101 -9.72 -29.30 2.70
N ALA A 102 -11.03 -29.08 2.63
CA ALA A 102 -12.05 -30.04 3.07
C ALA A 102 -12.16 -31.28 2.17
N LYS A 103 -11.90 -31.12 0.86
CA LYS A 103 -11.89 -32.24 -0.11
C LYS A 103 -10.70 -33.20 0.08
N ARG A 104 -9.73 -32.84 0.92
CA ARG A 104 -8.49 -33.61 1.09
C ARG A 104 -8.62 -34.64 2.20
N SER A 105 -8.10 -35.84 1.95
CA SER A 105 -8.12 -36.96 2.91
C SER A 105 -7.14 -36.82 4.09
N GLY A 106 -6.32 -35.76 4.11
CA GLY A 106 -5.41 -35.44 5.22
C GLY A 106 -4.32 -34.44 4.80
N GLY A 107 -3.63 -33.81 5.76
CA GLY A 107 -2.55 -32.83 5.54
C GLY A 107 -3.03 -31.42 5.13
N ARG A 108 -2.09 -30.49 4.81
CA ARG A 108 -2.37 -29.07 4.48
C ARG A 108 -2.16 -28.73 3.00
N LEU A 109 -2.83 -27.68 2.50
CA LEU A 109 -2.51 -27.06 1.21
C LEU A 109 -1.12 -26.41 1.27
N ARG A 110 -0.27 -26.66 0.27
CA ARG A 110 1.04 -26.01 0.12
C ARG A 110 0.91 -24.73 -0.70
N GLY A 111 1.88 -23.82 -0.53
CA GLY A 111 1.88 -22.55 -1.26
C GLY A 111 1.85 -22.70 -2.79
N GLU A 112 2.46 -23.76 -3.33
CA GLU A 112 2.42 -24.11 -4.76
C GLU A 112 1.01 -24.49 -5.24
N GLU A 113 0.25 -25.22 -4.42
CA GLU A 113 -1.14 -25.59 -4.73
C GLU A 113 -2.05 -24.36 -4.67
N ILE A 114 -1.81 -23.47 -3.70
CA ILE A 114 -2.51 -22.19 -3.61
C ILE A 114 -2.19 -21.29 -4.81
N ARG A 115 -0.93 -21.31 -5.29
CA ARG A 115 -0.53 -20.58 -6.50
C ARG A 115 -1.32 -21.06 -7.72
N ALA A 116 -1.46 -22.38 -7.90
CA ALA A 116 -2.24 -22.94 -9.00
C ALA A 116 -3.72 -22.53 -8.89
N LEU A 117 -4.32 -22.63 -7.70
CA LEU A 117 -5.71 -22.20 -7.47
C LEU A 117 -5.93 -20.71 -7.78
N LEU A 118 -4.96 -19.85 -7.45
CA LEU A 118 -5.01 -18.42 -7.78
C LEU A 118 -4.97 -18.17 -9.30
N ALA A 119 -4.12 -18.90 -10.02
CA ALA A 119 -4.07 -18.82 -11.48
C ALA A 119 -5.36 -19.34 -12.13
N GLU A 120 -5.86 -20.50 -11.71
CA GLU A 120 -7.03 -21.15 -12.29
C GLU A 120 -8.34 -20.39 -12.01
N HIS A 121 -8.58 -19.97 -10.77
CA HIS A 121 -9.88 -19.39 -10.38
C HIS A 121 -9.95 -17.87 -10.53
N PHE A 122 -8.82 -17.17 -10.50
CA PHE A 122 -8.77 -15.71 -10.54
C PHE A 122 -7.97 -15.16 -11.72
N GLY A 123 -7.29 -16.00 -12.50
CA GLY A 123 -6.47 -15.57 -13.63
C GLY A 123 -5.25 -14.75 -13.21
N VAL A 124 -4.79 -14.90 -11.95
CA VAL A 124 -3.69 -14.11 -11.39
C VAL A 124 -2.49 -14.99 -11.08
N GLU A 125 -1.37 -14.67 -11.71
CA GLU A 125 -0.11 -15.33 -11.42
C GLU A 125 0.61 -14.60 -10.29
N TYR A 126 1.19 -15.35 -9.37
CA TYR A 126 1.97 -14.83 -8.26
C TYR A 126 3.26 -15.63 -8.10
N SER A 127 4.35 -14.98 -7.67
CA SER A 127 5.48 -15.71 -7.09
C SER A 127 5.04 -16.39 -5.79
N LEU A 128 5.78 -17.39 -5.33
CA LEU A 128 5.48 -18.06 -4.06
C LEU A 128 5.47 -17.07 -2.87
N SER A 129 6.40 -16.10 -2.85
CA SER A 129 6.40 -15.00 -1.87
C SER A 129 5.13 -14.13 -1.98
N GLY A 130 4.69 -13.83 -3.20
CA GLY A 130 3.47 -13.09 -3.47
C GLY A 130 2.21 -13.80 -2.97
N VAL A 131 2.16 -15.12 -3.08
CA VAL A 131 1.07 -15.94 -2.52
C VAL A 131 0.96 -15.74 -1.01
N TYR A 132 2.07 -15.78 -0.27
CA TYR A 132 2.03 -15.55 1.18
C TYR A 132 1.59 -14.14 1.55
N VAL A 133 1.98 -13.13 0.77
CA VAL A 133 1.49 -11.75 0.94
C VAL A 133 -0.03 -11.69 0.72
N VAL A 134 -0.55 -12.36 -0.31
CA VAL A 134 -2.00 -12.43 -0.58
C VAL A 134 -2.74 -13.12 0.56
N LEU A 135 -2.23 -14.26 1.05
CA LEU A 135 -2.82 -14.98 2.18
C LEU A 135 -2.86 -14.11 3.44
N HIS A 136 -1.75 -13.48 3.79
CA HIS A 136 -1.67 -12.60 4.95
C HIS A 136 -2.66 -11.43 4.85
N ARG A 137 -2.79 -10.83 3.67
CA ARG A 137 -3.75 -9.75 3.41
C ARG A 137 -5.20 -10.20 3.52
N ALA A 138 -5.50 -11.41 3.05
CA ALA A 138 -6.78 -12.04 3.30
C ALA A 138 -6.97 -12.39 4.80
N GLY A 139 -6.01 -12.19 5.70
CA GLY A 139 -6.12 -12.57 7.10
C GLY A 139 -5.99 -14.08 7.33
N LEU A 140 -5.35 -14.79 6.39
CA LEU A 140 -4.95 -16.18 6.53
C LEU A 140 -3.48 -16.22 6.94
N SER A 141 -3.17 -17.03 7.94
CA SER A 141 -1.80 -17.26 8.40
C SER A 141 -1.48 -18.75 8.39
N TRP A 142 -0.20 -19.06 8.23
CA TRP A 142 0.26 -20.43 8.35
C TRP A 142 0.27 -20.84 9.83
N ILE A 143 -0.77 -21.54 10.26
CA ILE A 143 -0.85 -22.05 11.64
C ILE A 143 -0.38 -23.50 11.65
N SER A 144 0.77 -23.75 12.28
CA SER A 144 1.16 -25.09 12.68
C SER A 144 0.39 -25.50 13.94
N ALA A 145 -0.76 -26.16 13.76
CA ALA A 145 -1.33 -26.92 14.86
C ALA A 145 -0.34 -28.02 15.27
N ARG A 146 -0.16 -28.24 16.59
CA ARG A 146 0.54 -29.43 17.10
C ARG A 146 -0.14 -30.68 16.53
N SER A 147 0.67 -31.61 16.03
CA SER A 147 0.19 -32.89 15.52
C SER A 147 -0.72 -33.55 16.56
N LYS A 148 -1.97 -33.84 16.18
CA LYS A 148 -2.89 -34.64 17.00
C LYS A 148 -2.92 -36.03 16.36
N HIS A 149 -2.47 -37.04 17.10
CA HIS A 149 -2.45 -38.43 16.63
C HIS A 149 -3.89 -38.91 16.31
N PRO A 150 -4.14 -39.57 15.16
CA PRO A 150 -5.48 -39.99 14.75
C PRO A 150 -6.18 -40.92 15.76
N GLN A 151 -5.42 -41.78 16.45
CA GLN A 151 -5.94 -42.70 17.48
C GLN A 151 -6.09 -42.07 18.87
N ARG A 152 -6.05 -40.73 18.97
CA ARG A 152 -6.17 -40.03 20.25
C ARG A 152 -7.59 -40.20 20.80
N ASN A 153 -7.75 -41.00 21.85
CA ASN A 153 -8.99 -41.09 22.62
C ASN A 153 -9.02 -40.01 23.73
N PRO A 154 -9.86 -38.96 23.64
CA PRO A 154 -9.92 -37.88 24.63
C PRO A 154 -10.30 -38.38 26.02
N GLN A 155 -11.19 -39.38 26.12
CA GLN A 155 -11.63 -39.93 27.40
C GLN A 155 -10.50 -40.70 28.10
N ALA A 156 -9.67 -41.42 27.34
CA ALA A 156 -8.50 -42.10 27.90
C ALA A 156 -7.47 -41.09 28.45
N GLN A 157 -7.31 -39.94 27.77
CA GLN A 157 -6.42 -38.87 28.24
C GLN A 157 -6.93 -38.20 29.52
N GLU A 158 -8.24 -37.97 29.64
CA GLU A 158 -8.81 -37.39 30.85
C GLU A 158 -8.75 -38.34 32.05
N ARG A 159 -9.00 -39.64 31.83
CA ARG A 159 -8.84 -40.66 32.87
C ARG A 159 -7.40 -40.71 33.39
N PHE A 160 -6.41 -40.74 32.49
CA PHE A 160 -4.99 -40.73 32.86
C PHE A 160 -4.61 -39.50 33.71
N LYS A 161 -5.06 -38.30 33.31
CA LYS A 161 -4.79 -37.05 34.05
C LYS A 161 -5.34 -37.05 35.48
N LYS A 162 -6.51 -37.66 35.70
CA LYS A 162 -7.13 -37.76 37.03
C LYS A 162 -6.39 -38.75 37.93
N THR A 163 -5.88 -39.86 37.37
CA THR A 163 -5.12 -40.86 38.13
C THR A 163 -3.70 -40.40 38.45
N SER A 164 -3.07 -39.59 37.60
CA SER A 164 -1.70 -39.12 37.79
C SER A 164 -1.51 -38.06 38.88
N LEU A 165 -2.60 -37.43 39.36
CA LEU A 165 -2.58 -36.44 40.43
C LEU A 165 -2.66 -37.05 41.85
N SER A 166 -2.75 -38.38 41.95
CA SER A 166 -2.92 -39.13 43.20
C SER A 166 -1.64 -39.85 43.68
N ARG A 167 -0.46 -39.32 43.35
CA ARG A 167 0.82 -39.83 43.85
C ARG A 167 1.59 -38.75 44.61
#